data_AF-A0A4U3K036-F1
#
_entry.id   AF-A0A4U3K036-F1
#
_cell.length_a   1.000
_cell.length_b   1.000
_cell.length_c   1.000
_cell.angle_alpha   90.00
_cell.angle_beta   90.00
_cell.angle_gamma   90.00
#
_symmetry.space_group_name_H-M   'P 1'
#
loop_
_entity.id
_entity.type
_entity.pdbx_description
1 polymer ?
#
loop_
_entity_poly.entity_id
_entity_poly.type
_entity_poly.pdbx_seq_one_letter_code
_entity_poly.pdbx_strand_id
1 'polypeptide(L)'
;LSEYNRFSKGIFSWVGFKTEYIEFKNRERIAGETSWSFWSLLSYSIDGIVNFSETPLNIASYVGAFSCVGSALAMLVIIFRTLVNGDPTSGWPSMVCIVLFVGGLQLLCLGIIGKYIGKIFLETKKRPIYIVKESEKDSKK
;
A
#
# COMPACT_ATOMS: atom_id res chain seq x y z
N LEU A 1 -22.49 -0.23 -7.35
CA LEU A 1 -21.36 0.43 -6.68
C LEU A 1 -20.52 1.16 -7.72
N SER A 2 -20.21 2.43 -7.49
CA SER A 2 -19.38 3.27 -8.37
C SER A 2 -17.94 3.33 -7.88
N GLU A 3 -17.35 2.20 -7.51
CA GLU A 3 -15.98 2.14 -7.00
C GLU A 3 -15.00 2.10 -8.18
N TYR A 4 -14.01 3.00 -8.18
CA TYR A 4 -13.03 3.07 -9.27
C TYR A 4 -11.99 1.96 -9.14
N ASN A 5 -11.49 1.71 -7.93
CA ASN A 5 -10.49 0.70 -7.64
C ASN A 5 -11.13 -0.68 -7.36
N ARG A 6 -11.60 -1.37 -8.40
CA ARG A 6 -12.35 -2.63 -8.25
C ARG A 6 -11.44 -3.83 -7.99
N PHE A 7 -11.53 -4.40 -6.80
CA PHE A 7 -11.02 -5.74 -6.50
C PHE A 7 -12.20 -6.70 -6.32
N SER A 8 -12.62 -7.32 -7.43
CA SER A 8 -13.87 -8.12 -7.47
C SER A 8 -13.92 -9.21 -6.41
N LYS A 9 -12.80 -9.90 -6.14
CA LYS A 9 -12.74 -10.96 -5.11
C LYS A 9 -13.08 -10.42 -3.71
N GLY A 10 -12.54 -9.26 -3.36
CA GLY A 10 -12.83 -8.61 -2.07
C GLY A 10 -14.24 -8.04 -2.02
N ILE A 11 -14.72 -7.41 -3.09
CA ILE A 11 -16.10 -6.90 -3.16
C ILE A 11 -17.10 -8.05 -2.94
N PHE A 12 -16.94 -9.18 -3.65
CA PHE A 12 -17.85 -10.31 -3.47
C PHE A 12 -17.83 -10.88 -2.05
N SER A 13 -16.65 -10.90 -1.41
CA SER A 13 -16.55 -11.33 -0.01
C SER A 13 -17.11 -10.29 0.98
N TRP A 14 -17.01 -9.00 0.68
CA TRP A 14 -17.46 -7.90 1.55
C TRP A 14 -18.99 -7.78 1.59
N VAL A 15 -19.66 -8.07 0.47
CA VAL A 15 -21.11 -7.94 0.34
C VAL A 15 -21.89 -8.85 1.33
N GLY A 16 -21.31 -9.97 1.77
CA GLY A 16 -21.82 -10.75 2.91
C GLY A 16 -23.13 -11.53 2.69
N PHE A 17 -23.56 -11.71 1.43
CA PHE A 17 -24.74 -12.53 1.12
C PHE A 17 -24.50 -14.03 1.34
N LYS A 18 -25.61 -14.78 1.43
CA LYS A 18 -25.57 -16.25 1.45
C LYS A 18 -24.94 -16.76 0.14
N THR A 19 -23.80 -17.41 0.28
CA THR A 19 -22.97 -17.89 -0.84
C THR A 19 -22.89 -19.41 -0.79
N GLU A 20 -23.02 -20.05 -1.95
CA GLU A 20 -22.87 -21.49 -2.12
C GLU A 20 -21.81 -21.74 -3.20
N TYR A 21 -20.89 -22.67 -2.93
CA TYR A 21 -19.79 -23.00 -3.84
C TYR A 21 -20.14 -24.28 -4.60
N ILE A 22 -20.14 -24.20 -5.93
CA ILE A 22 -20.37 -25.35 -6.80
C ILE A 22 -19.02 -25.90 -7.22
N GLU A 23 -18.73 -27.14 -6.80
CA GLU A 23 -17.50 -27.82 -7.20
C GLU A 23 -17.53 -28.14 -8.70
N PHE A 24 -16.42 -27.86 -9.37
CA PHE A 24 -16.20 -28.29 -10.74
C PHE A 24 -14.79 -28.86 -10.89
N LYS A 25 -14.64 -29.88 -11.72
CA LYS A 25 -13.33 -30.44 -12.03
C LYS A 25 -12.62 -29.54 -13.03
N ASN A 26 -11.57 -28.85 -12.58
CA ASN A 26 -10.76 -28.03 -13.47
C ASN A 26 -10.09 -28.92 -14.53
N ARG A 27 -10.21 -28.55 -15.81
CA ARG A 27 -9.51 -29.23 -16.90
C ARG A 27 -8.19 -28.53 -17.15
N GLU A 28 -7.12 -29.30 -17.37
CA GLU A 28 -5.84 -28.74 -17.77
C GLU A 28 -5.96 -28.05 -19.14
N ARG A 29 -5.25 -26.94 -19.29
CA ARG A 29 -5.25 -26.18 -20.54
C ARG A 29 -4.53 -27.01 -21.61
N ILE A 30 -5.15 -27.13 -22.77
CA ILE A 30 -4.59 -27.87 -23.93
C ILE A 30 -3.60 -26.98 -24.71
N ALA A 31 -3.77 -25.66 -24.66
CA ALA A 31 -2.90 -24.68 -25.31
C ALA A 31 -2.89 -23.35 -24.55
N GLY A 32 -1.76 -22.62 -24.67
CA GLY A 32 -1.55 -21.31 -24.09
C GLY A 32 -0.89 -21.35 -22.70
N GLU A 33 -0.27 -20.23 -22.33
CA GLU A 33 0.32 -20.04 -21.01
C GLU A 33 -0.67 -19.44 -20.03
N THR A 34 -0.39 -19.62 -18.74
CA THR A 34 -1.19 -19.01 -17.68
C THR A 34 -1.06 -17.49 -17.77
N SER A 35 -2.16 -16.76 -17.82
CA SER A 35 -2.14 -15.29 -17.73
C SER A 35 -1.67 -14.76 -16.38
N TRP A 36 -1.53 -15.64 -15.37
CA TRP A 36 -1.17 -15.30 -14.01
C TRP A 36 0.14 -15.96 -13.62
N SER A 37 1.17 -15.16 -13.41
CA SER A 37 2.39 -15.59 -12.72
C SER A 37 2.25 -15.43 -11.21
N PHE A 38 3.05 -16.17 -10.44
CA PHE A 38 3.09 -16.04 -8.98
C PHE A 38 3.30 -14.58 -8.53
N TRP A 39 4.22 -13.85 -9.17
CA TRP A 39 4.49 -12.44 -8.89
C TRP A 39 3.32 -11.51 -9.21
N SER A 40 2.60 -11.79 -10.30
CA SER A 40 1.38 -11.05 -10.65
C SER A 40 0.29 -11.27 -9.60
N LEU A 41 0.10 -12.51 -9.14
CA LEU A 41 -0.84 -12.86 -8.08
C LEU A 41 -0.48 -12.22 -6.73
N LEU A 42 0.82 -12.18 -6.39
CA LEU A 42 1.30 -11.54 -5.17
C LEU A 42 1.04 -10.03 -5.21
N SER A 43 1.41 -9.35 -6.30
CA SER A 43 1.13 -7.91 -6.48
C SER A 43 -0.37 -7.63 -6.39
N TYR A 44 -1.19 -8.44 -7.06
CA TYR A 44 -2.65 -8.32 -7.03
C TYR A 44 -3.23 -8.47 -5.62
N SER A 45 -2.65 -9.36 -4.82
CA SER A 45 -3.06 -9.58 -3.42
C SER A 45 -2.67 -8.39 -2.53
N ILE A 46 -1.46 -7.83 -2.71
CA ILE A 46 -1.02 -6.62 -1.99
C ILE A 46 -1.94 -5.44 -2.33
N ASP A 47 -2.28 -5.25 -3.61
CA ASP A 47 -3.24 -4.23 -4.02
C ASP A 47 -4.62 -4.44 -3.38
N GLY A 48 -5.07 -5.69 -3.27
CA GLY A 48 -6.29 -6.06 -2.55
C GLY A 48 -6.26 -5.61 -1.09
N ILE A 49 -5.18 -5.89 -0.36
CA ILE A 49 -5.00 -5.48 1.04
C ILE A 49 -5.02 -3.96 1.16
N VAL A 50 -4.32 -3.23 0.30
CA VAL A 50 -4.25 -1.76 0.34
C VAL A 50 -5.60 -1.11 0.03
N ASN A 51 -6.40 -1.69 -0.87
CA ASN A 51 -7.72 -1.12 -1.21
C ASN A 51 -8.78 -1.39 -0.13
N PHE A 52 -8.71 -2.53 0.58
CA PHE A 52 -9.74 -2.97 1.54
C PHE A 52 -9.32 -2.80 3.00
N SER A 53 -8.10 -2.30 3.27
CA SER A 53 -7.59 -2.20 4.63
C SER A 53 -6.65 -1.01 4.82
N GLU A 54 -6.75 -0.37 5.98
CA GLU A 54 -5.82 0.67 6.44
C GLU A 54 -4.59 0.08 7.15
N THR A 55 -4.51 -1.24 7.30
CA THR A 55 -3.44 -1.91 8.06
C THR A 55 -2.03 -1.53 7.61
N PRO A 56 -1.70 -1.48 6.30
CA PRO A 56 -0.36 -1.05 5.86
C PRO A 56 -0.03 0.39 6.24
N LEU A 57 -1.03 1.27 6.25
CA LEU A 57 -0.87 2.67 6.66
C LEU A 57 -0.60 2.75 8.16
N ASN A 58 -1.37 2.03 8.96
CA ASN A 58 -1.21 1.98 10.42
C ASN A 58 0.15 1.41 10.83
N ILE A 59 0.64 0.36 10.17
CA ILE A 59 1.98 -0.19 10.42
C ILE A 59 3.05 0.88 10.16
N ALA A 60 2.97 1.61 9.05
CA ALA A 60 3.90 2.68 8.74
C ALA A 60 3.88 3.79 9.80
N SER A 61 2.69 4.17 10.26
CA SER A 61 2.52 5.15 11.33
C SER A 61 3.11 4.69 12.66
N TYR A 62 2.90 3.43 13.06
CA TYR A 62 3.48 2.89 14.29
C TYR A 62 5.00 2.80 14.22
N VAL A 63 5.55 2.32 13.11
CA VAL A 63 7.02 2.27 12.90
C VAL A 63 7.62 3.68 12.96
N GLY A 64 6.97 4.65 12.33
CA GLY A 64 7.37 6.05 12.40
C GLY A 64 7.32 6.61 13.82
N ALA A 65 6.26 6.30 14.58
CA ALA A 65 6.12 6.73 15.98
C ALA A 65 7.20 6.12 16.89
N PHE A 66 7.45 4.81 16.78
CA PHE A 66 8.53 4.15 17.53
C PHE A 66 9.91 4.71 17.17
N SER A 67 10.16 4.97 15.88
CA SER A 67 11.40 5.59 15.42
C SER A 67 11.58 7.01 15.99
N CYS A 68 10.50 7.80 16.06
CA CYS A 68 10.51 9.12 16.66
C CYS A 68 10.85 9.07 18.16
N VAL A 69 10.21 8.19 18.92
CA VAL A 69 10.50 7.99 20.35
C VAL A 69 11.94 7.51 20.55
N GLY A 70 12.40 6.53 19.76
CA GLY A 70 13.76 6.02 19.81
C GLY A 70 14.80 7.10 19.50
N SER A 71 14.53 7.95 18.50
CA SER A 71 15.39 9.08 18.14
C SER A 71 15.44 10.15 19.24
N ALA A 72 14.31 10.47 19.86
CA ALA A 72 14.25 11.41 20.98
C ALA A 72 15.06 10.92 22.20
N LEU A 73 14.96 9.63 22.54
CA LEU A 73 15.77 9.03 23.61
C LEU A 73 17.26 9.03 23.27
N ALA A 74 17.62 8.65 22.05
CA ALA A 74 19.01 8.69 21.58
C ALA A 74 19.59 10.12 21.63
N MET A 75 18.80 11.13 21.24
CA MET A 75 19.19 12.53 21.32
C MET A 75 19.47 12.98 22.76
N LEU A 76 18.60 12.62 23.72
CA LEU A 76 18.81 12.92 25.13
C LEU A 76 20.08 12.27 25.69
N VAL A 77 20.35 11.01 25.32
CA VAL A 77 21.57 10.30 25.73
C VAL A 77 22.82 10.97 25.16
N ILE A 78 22.80 11.40 23.89
CA ILE A 78 23.92 12.10 23.25
C ILE A 78 24.16 13.44 23.94
N ILE A 79 23.13 14.25 24.17
CA ILE A 79 23.24 15.54 24.86
C ILE A 79 23.84 15.37 26.26
N PHE A 80 23.37 14.37 27.02
CA PHE A 80 23.87 14.08 28.36
C PHE A 80 25.35 13.64 28.32
N ARG A 81 25.72 12.77 27.37
CA ARG A 81 27.12 12.35 27.17
C ARG A 81 28.03 13.52 26.81
N THR A 82 27.59 14.41 25.93
CA THR A 82 28.37 15.59 25.52
C THR A 82 28.59 16.55 26.69
N LEU A 83 27.59 16.74 27.57
CA LEU A 83 27.72 17.60 28.76
C LEU A 83 28.68 17.05 29.83
N VAL A 84 28.81 15.72 29.96
CA VAL A 84 29.63 15.11 31.03
C VAL A 84 31.05 14.78 30.56
N ASN A 85 31.24 14.29 29.34
CA ASN A 85 32.52 13.70 28.91
C ASN A 85 33.37 14.54 27.96
N GLY A 86 32.85 15.64 27.40
CA GLY A 86 33.53 16.40 26.35
C GLY A 86 33.63 15.62 25.03
N ASP A 87 33.64 16.32 23.90
CA ASP A 87 33.38 15.77 22.56
C ASP A 87 34.24 14.54 22.19
N PRO A 88 33.61 13.37 21.91
CA PRO A 88 34.28 12.30 21.19
C PRO A 88 34.30 12.67 19.70
N THR A 89 35.46 13.08 19.21
CA THR A 89 35.75 13.55 17.84
C THR A 89 35.52 12.53 16.70
N SER A 90 34.85 11.40 16.97
CA SER A 90 34.57 10.31 16.01
C SER A 90 33.07 9.97 15.91
N GLY A 91 32.21 10.99 15.75
CA GLY A 91 30.75 10.82 15.58
C GLY A 91 30.26 10.83 14.12
N TRP A 92 31.16 11.02 13.15
CA TRP A 92 30.76 11.23 11.75
C TRP A 92 30.13 9.99 11.08
N PRO A 93 30.70 8.78 11.21
CA PRO A 93 30.11 7.59 10.57
C PRO A 93 28.72 7.25 11.14
N SER A 94 28.55 7.37 12.45
CA SER A 94 27.26 7.12 13.11
C SER A 94 26.21 8.18 12.76
N MET A 95 26.58 9.46 12.66
CA MET A 95 25.67 10.51 12.19
C MET A 95 25.18 10.24 10.76
N VAL A 96 26.08 9.91 9.84
CA VAL A 96 25.71 9.64 8.44
C VAL A 96 24.75 8.45 8.35
N CYS A 97 25.02 7.36 9.08
CA CYS A 97 24.12 6.21 9.13
C CYS A 97 22.73 6.57 9.69
N ILE A 98 22.66 7.35 10.77
CA ILE A 98 21.38 7.77 11.36
C ILE A 98 20.58 8.63 10.38
N VAL A 99 21.23 9.62 9.75
CA VAL A 99 20.57 10.52 8.79
C VAL A 99 20.05 9.75 7.58
N LEU A 100 20.86 8.85 7.01
CA LEU A 100 20.43 8.01 5.88
C LEU A 100 19.28 7.06 6.26
N PHE A 101 19.35 6.47 7.45
CA PHE A 101 18.29 5.57 7.92
C PHE A 101 16.97 6.30 8.14
N VAL A 102 17.00 7.44 8.84
CA VAL A 102 15.81 8.27 9.08
C VAL A 102 15.26 8.82 7.77
N GLY A 103 16.13 9.30 6.87
CA GLY A 103 15.72 9.80 5.54
C GLY A 103 15.09 8.70 4.68
N GLY A 104 15.68 7.49 4.66
CA GLY A 104 15.12 6.33 3.96
C GLY A 104 13.76 5.91 4.52
N LEU A 105 13.60 5.92 5.85
CA LEU A 105 12.35 5.61 6.52
C LEU A 105 11.27 6.65 6.22
N GLN A 106 11.61 7.94 6.22
CA GLN A 106 10.69 9.02 5.82
C GLN A 106 10.22 8.86 4.37
N LEU A 107 11.13 8.59 3.43
CA LEU A 107 10.79 8.34 2.02
C LEU A 107 9.88 7.12 1.87
N LEU A 108 10.11 6.06 2.65
CA LEU A 108 9.24 4.87 2.68
C LEU A 108 7.83 5.24 3.16
N CYS A 109 7.71 5.94 4.30
CA CYS A 109 6.41 6.38 4.83
C CYS A 109 5.67 7.28 3.85
N LEU A 110 6.37 8.24 3.21
CA LEU A 110 5.81 9.09 2.17
C LEU A 110 5.35 8.28 0.95
N GLY A 111 6.09 7.24 0.56
CA GLY A 111 5.68 6.32 -0.52
C GLY A 111 4.37 5.58 -0.20
N ILE A 112 4.20 5.13 1.04
CA ILE A 112 2.95 4.50 1.50
C ILE A 112 1.80 5.51 1.44
N ILE A 113 1.98 6.70 2.02
CA ILE A 113 0.97 7.77 1.99
C ILE A 113 0.60 8.13 0.54
N GLY A 114 1.60 8.26 -0.34
CA GLY A 114 1.42 8.55 -1.76
C GLY A 114 0.55 7.52 -2.49
N LYS A 115 0.69 6.23 -2.16
CA LYS A 115 -0.22 5.18 -2.69
C LYS A 115 -1.67 5.42 -2.29
N TYR A 116 -1.95 5.73 -1.02
CA TYR A 116 -3.31 6.00 -0.56
C TYR A 116 -3.87 7.30 -1.16
N ILE A 117 -3.08 8.36 -1.23
CA ILE A 117 -3.48 9.62 -1.89
C ILE A 117 -3.83 9.37 -3.36
N GLY A 118 -3.03 8.57 -4.08
CA GLY A 118 -3.32 8.20 -5.47
C GLY A 118 -4.66 7.47 -5.61
N LYS A 119 -5.00 6.60 -4.66
CA LYS A 119 -6.29 5.90 -4.64
C LYS A 119 -7.46 6.86 -4.38
N ILE A 120 -7.32 7.74 -3.40
CA ILE A 120 -8.31 8.79 -3.10
C ILE A 120 -8.52 9.70 -4.32
N PHE A 121 -7.44 10.08 -5.02
CA PHE A 121 -7.50 10.88 -6.23
C PHE A 121 -8.31 10.18 -7.33
N LEU A 122 -8.05 8.90 -7.57
CA LEU A 122 -8.79 8.12 -8.57
C LEU A 122 -10.28 8.03 -8.25
N GLU A 123 -10.63 7.84 -6.98
CA GLU A 123 -12.02 7.76 -6.53
C GLU A 123 -12.74 9.13 -6.65
N THR A 124 -12.04 10.21 -6.29
CA THR A 124 -12.58 11.58 -6.32
C THR A 124 -12.73 12.12 -7.75
N LYS A 125 -11.95 11.61 -8.71
CA LYS A 125 -11.97 12.05 -10.11
C LYS A 125 -13.35 11.87 -10.78
N LYS A 126 -14.19 10.96 -10.27
CA LYS A 126 -15.54 10.66 -10.78
C LYS A 126 -15.59 10.45 -12.31
N ARG A 127 -14.49 9.98 -12.92
CA ARG A 127 -14.43 9.71 -14.35
C ARG A 127 -15.19 8.40 -14.62
N PRO A 128 -16.15 8.37 -15.57
CA PRO A 128 -16.91 7.16 -15.85
C PRO A 128 -15.97 6.03 -16.30
N ILE A 129 -16.25 4.82 -15.81
CA ILE A 129 -15.42 3.62 -16.04
C ILE A 129 -15.42 3.23 -17.53
N TYR A 130 -16.51 3.52 -18.23
CA TYR A 130 -16.67 3.27 -19.65
C TYR A 130 -17.46 4.42 -20.28
N ILE A 131 -17.25 4.61 -21.59
CA ILE A 131 -18.03 5.53 -22.42
C ILE A 131 -18.73 4.64 -23.45
N VAL A 132 -20.07 4.71 -23.49
CA VAL A 132 -20.86 3.99 -24.47
C VAL A 132 -20.76 4.74 -25.78
N LYS A 133 -20.30 4.06 -26.85
CA LYS A 133 -20.25 4.64 -28.19
C LYS A 133 -21.60 4.55 -28.89
N GLU A 134 -22.24 3.38 -28.82
CA GLU A 134 -23.55 3.09 -29.43
C GLU A 134 -24.35 2.20 -28.47
N SER A 135 -25.64 2.47 -28.33
CA SER A 135 -26.59 1.63 -27.61
C SER A 135 -27.74 1.23 -28.54
N GLU A 136 -28.39 0.09 -28.30
CA GLU A 136 -29.61 -0.29 -29.06
C GLU A 136 -30.70 0.79 -29.05
N LYS A 137 -30.72 1.67 -28.03
CA LYS A 137 -31.62 2.83 -27.97
C LYS A 137 -31.32 3.88 -29.04
N ASP A 138 -30.07 3.99 -29.51
CA ASP A 138 -29.66 4.94 -30.55
C ASP A 138 -30.03 4.42 -31.95
N SER A 139 -30.11 3.11 -32.14
CA SER A 139 -30.49 2.47 -33.43
C SER A 139 -31.99 2.50 -33.73
N LYS A 140 -32.84 2.88 -32.76
CA LYS A 140 -34.31 3.00 -32.94
C LYS A 140 -34.78 4.44 -33.24
N LYS A 141 -33.85 5.37 -33.46
CA LYS A 141 -34.10 6.72 -33.98
C LYS A 141 -33.74 6.80 -35.46
#